data_AF-A0A2K5ZKW9-F1
#
_entry.id   AF-A0A2K5ZKW9-F1
#
_cell.length_a   1.000
_cell.length_b   1.000
_cell.length_c   1.000
_cell.angle_alpha   90.00
_cell.angle_beta   90.00
_cell.angle_gamma   90.00
#
_symmetry.space_group_name_H-M   'P 1'
#
loop_
_entity.id
_entity.type
_entity.pdbx_description
1 polymer ?
#
loop_
_entity_poly.entity_id
_entity_poly.type
_entity_poly.pdbx_seq_one_letter_code
_entity_poly.pdbx_strand_id
1 'polypeptide(L)'
;VHQLDLAISQCVHISEHHVVHHKYISVVLSSKELYKILFFFRWLVLAIAMVRFYMEKGTHRGLYKSVQKTLKFFQTFALLEVRIVPTSVLVTGVQVSSRIFMVWLITHSIKPIQNEESVVLFLVAWTVTEITRYSFYTFSLLDHLPYFIKWARYNFFIILYPVGVAGELLTIYAALPYVKKTGMFSIRLPNKYNVSFDYYYFLLITMASYIPLFPQLYFHMLRQRRKVLHGEVIVEKDD
;
A
#
# COMPACT_ATOMS: atom_id res chain seq x y z
N VAL A 1 -7.05 -11.48 -62.40
CA VAL A 1 -7.08 -12.40 -61.24
C VAL A 1 -5.92 -12.10 -60.30
N HIS A 2 -4.67 -12.32 -60.71
CA HIS A 2 -3.49 -12.14 -59.84
C HIS A 2 -3.29 -10.72 -59.23
N GLN A 3 -3.65 -9.66 -59.94
CA GLN A 3 -3.59 -8.27 -59.42
C GLN A 3 -4.71 -7.96 -58.42
N LEU A 4 -5.85 -8.64 -58.53
CA LEU A 4 -6.99 -8.48 -57.61
C LEU A 4 -6.69 -9.18 -56.27
N ASP A 5 -6.03 -10.32 -56.31
CA ASP A 5 -5.63 -11.07 -55.11
C ASP A 5 -4.57 -10.32 -54.28
N LEU A 6 -3.65 -9.60 -54.94
CA LEU A 6 -2.65 -8.79 -54.24
C LEU A 6 -3.31 -7.60 -53.50
N ALA A 7 -4.27 -6.95 -54.16
CA ALA A 7 -5.00 -5.82 -53.57
C ALA A 7 -5.87 -6.26 -52.39
N ILE A 8 -6.50 -7.44 -52.46
CA ILE A 8 -7.29 -8.01 -51.35
C ILE A 8 -6.37 -8.39 -50.19
N SER A 9 -5.21 -9.00 -50.45
CA SER A 9 -4.22 -9.34 -49.41
C SER A 9 -3.69 -8.10 -48.69
N GLN A 10 -3.36 -7.03 -49.42
CA GLN A 10 -2.97 -5.75 -48.81
C GLN A 10 -4.11 -5.10 -48.00
N CYS A 11 -5.36 -5.17 -48.49
CA CYS A 11 -6.50 -4.61 -47.79
C CYS A 11 -6.82 -5.39 -46.49
N VAL A 12 -6.67 -6.72 -46.50
CA VAL A 12 -6.78 -7.59 -45.30
C VAL A 12 -5.66 -7.29 -44.31
N HIS A 13 -4.42 -7.12 -44.77
CA HIS A 13 -3.27 -6.83 -43.89
C HIS A 13 -3.36 -5.44 -43.25
N ILE A 14 -3.89 -4.44 -43.97
CA ILE A 14 -4.15 -3.09 -43.42
C ILE A 14 -5.34 -3.11 -42.45
N SER A 15 -6.38 -3.89 -42.76
CA SER A 15 -7.53 -4.09 -41.86
C SER A 15 -7.12 -4.82 -40.57
N GLU A 16 -6.27 -5.84 -40.64
CA GLU A 16 -5.70 -6.51 -39.48
C GLU A 16 -4.83 -5.57 -38.65
N HIS A 17 -3.97 -4.74 -39.24
CA HIS A 17 -3.21 -3.75 -38.49
C HIS A 17 -4.10 -2.69 -37.82
N HIS A 18 -5.18 -2.25 -38.46
CA HIS A 18 -6.15 -1.30 -37.88
C HIS A 18 -7.00 -1.94 -36.78
N VAL A 19 -7.41 -3.21 -36.93
CA VAL A 19 -8.15 -3.98 -35.92
C VAL A 19 -7.25 -4.36 -34.75
N VAL A 20 -5.96 -4.64 -34.99
CA VAL A 20 -4.95 -4.84 -33.95
C VAL A 20 -4.72 -3.52 -33.21
N HIS A 21 -4.50 -2.39 -33.87
CA HIS A 21 -4.40 -1.08 -33.19
C HIS A 21 -5.67 -0.73 -32.39
N HIS A 22 -6.85 -1.04 -32.94
CA HIS A 22 -8.12 -0.87 -32.22
C HIS A 22 -8.22 -1.85 -31.05
N LYS A 23 -7.70 -3.07 -31.10
CA LYS A 23 -7.58 -4.00 -29.95
C LYS A 23 -6.56 -3.53 -28.91
N TYR A 24 -5.46 -2.90 -29.33
CA TYR A 24 -4.42 -2.37 -28.46
C TYR A 24 -4.86 -1.11 -27.69
N ILE A 25 -5.75 -0.29 -28.30
CA ILE A 25 -6.40 0.86 -27.64
C ILE A 25 -7.73 0.45 -26.96
N SER A 26 -8.40 -0.60 -27.45
CA SER A 26 -9.56 -1.23 -26.80
C SER A 26 -9.18 -2.24 -25.71
N VAL A 27 -7.89 -2.32 -25.33
CA VAL A 27 -7.53 -2.41 -23.91
C VAL A 27 -7.99 -1.10 -23.27
N VAL A 28 -9.31 -0.95 -23.20
CA VAL A 28 -9.98 -0.11 -22.24
C VAL A 28 -9.52 -0.69 -20.92
N LEU A 29 -8.41 -0.17 -20.40
CA LEU A 29 -8.00 -0.40 -19.03
C LEU A 29 -9.26 -0.16 -18.23
N SER A 30 -9.85 -1.23 -17.69
CA SER A 30 -10.94 -1.10 -16.73
C SER A 30 -10.50 -0.03 -15.75
N SER A 31 -11.38 0.87 -15.31
CA SER A 31 -10.98 2.01 -14.45
C SER A 31 -10.05 1.55 -13.33
N LYS A 32 -10.27 0.34 -12.80
CA LYS A 32 -9.46 -0.39 -11.81
C LYS A 32 -7.98 -0.57 -12.18
N GLU A 33 -7.66 -0.89 -13.43
CA GLU A 33 -6.29 -1.14 -13.90
C GLU A 33 -5.52 0.17 -14.11
N LEU A 34 -6.18 1.21 -14.66
CA LEU A 34 -5.64 2.57 -14.69
C LEU A 34 -5.32 3.08 -13.28
N TYR A 35 -6.19 2.80 -12.32
CA TYR A 35 -5.95 3.16 -10.92
C TYR A 35 -4.66 2.52 -10.38
N LYS A 36 -4.37 1.25 -10.67
CA LYS A 36 -3.14 0.59 -10.18
C LYS A 36 -1.88 1.25 -10.74
N ILE A 37 -1.88 1.58 -12.04
CA ILE A 37 -0.77 2.25 -12.71
C ILE A 37 -0.57 3.66 -12.15
N LEU A 38 -1.66 4.42 -11.98
CA LEU A 38 -1.60 5.75 -11.39
C LEU A 38 -1.01 5.71 -9.97
N PHE A 39 -1.44 4.74 -9.15
CA PHE A 39 -0.91 4.56 -7.81
C PHE A 39 0.59 4.18 -7.82
N PHE A 40 1.06 3.37 -8.77
CA PHE A 40 2.48 3.07 -8.94
C PHE A 40 3.32 4.35 -9.11
N PHE A 41 3.00 5.16 -10.13
CA PHE A 41 3.73 6.40 -10.40
C PHE A 41 3.68 7.36 -9.22
N ARG A 42 2.54 7.39 -8.54
CA ARG A 42 2.31 8.22 -7.38
C ARG A 42 3.24 7.88 -6.19
N TRP A 43 3.42 6.59 -5.90
CA TRP A 43 4.38 6.14 -4.88
C TRP A 43 5.83 6.33 -5.33
N LEU A 44 6.11 6.23 -6.63
CA LEU A 44 7.42 6.54 -7.19
C LEU A 44 7.79 8.01 -7.00
N VAL A 45 6.85 8.94 -7.25
CA VAL A 45 7.04 10.37 -6.98
C VAL A 45 7.32 10.63 -5.50
N LEU A 46 6.62 9.93 -4.61
CA LEU A 46 6.88 10.01 -3.17
C LEU A 46 8.30 9.58 -2.81
N ALA A 47 8.76 8.46 -3.35
CA ALA A 47 10.10 7.95 -3.13
C ALA A 47 11.17 8.95 -3.59
N ILE A 48 11.00 9.51 -4.81
CA ILE A 48 11.93 10.51 -5.35
C ILE A 48 11.95 11.76 -4.46
N ALA A 49 10.78 12.24 -4.02
CA ALA A 49 10.69 13.39 -3.12
C ALA A 49 11.40 13.14 -1.77
N MET A 50 11.27 11.94 -1.21
CA MET A 50 11.97 11.56 0.03
C MET A 50 13.49 11.50 -0.17
N VAL A 51 13.97 10.88 -1.26
CA VAL A 51 15.40 10.78 -1.56
C VAL A 51 16.00 12.16 -1.79
N ARG A 52 15.34 13.01 -2.58
CA ARG A 52 15.80 14.40 -2.82
C ARG A 52 15.90 15.19 -1.52
N PHE A 53 14.88 15.13 -0.67
CA PHE A 53 14.89 15.83 0.62
C PHE A 53 16.04 15.33 1.53
N TYR A 54 16.30 14.03 1.55
CA TYR A 54 17.39 13.45 2.31
C TYR A 54 18.76 13.91 1.80
N MET A 55 18.96 13.91 0.48
CA MET A 55 20.19 14.38 -0.17
C MET A 55 20.43 15.89 0.02
N GLU A 56 19.39 16.71 0.02
CA GLU A 56 19.51 18.17 0.15
C GLU A 56 19.72 18.65 1.59
N LYS A 57 19.11 17.99 2.58
CA LYS A 57 19.13 18.45 3.98
C LYS A 57 19.94 17.59 4.93
N GLY A 58 20.28 16.35 4.56
CA GLY A 58 21.00 15.40 5.41
C GLY A 58 20.31 15.07 6.74
N THR A 59 19.07 15.51 6.95
CA THR A 59 18.33 15.38 8.21
C THR A 59 16.89 14.93 7.97
N HIS A 60 16.35 14.14 8.90
CA HIS A 60 14.98 13.63 8.88
C HIS A 60 13.94 14.68 9.33
N ARG A 61 14.39 15.74 10.02
CA ARG A 61 13.51 16.78 10.58
C ARG A 61 12.85 17.60 9.47
N GLY A 62 11.52 17.59 9.44
CA GLY A 62 10.72 18.30 8.43
C GLY A 62 10.43 17.51 7.14
N LEU A 63 10.95 16.27 6.98
CA LEU A 63 10.62 15.40 5.85
C LEU A 63 9.10 15.17 5.78
N TYR A 64 8.51 14.80 6.92
CA TYR A 64 7.07 14.58 7.01
C TYR A 64 6.27 15.84 6.64
N LYS A 65 6.75 17.04 6.99
CA LYS A 65 6.04 18.30 6.66
C LYS A 65 5.94 18.55 5.16
N SER A 66 6.94 18.14 4.38
CA SER A 66 6.95 18.18 2.92
C SER A 66 6.02 17.10 2.33
N VAL A 67 6.11 15.89 2.87
CA VAL A 67 5.45 14.69 2.32
C VAL A 67 3.98 14.55 2.76
N GLN A 68 3.57 15.13 3.88
CA GLN A 68 2.24 14.92 4.49
C GLN A 68 1.06 15.25 3.57
N LYS A 69 1.16 16.29 2.73
CA LYS A 69 0.04 16.69 1.85
C LYS A 69 -0.21 15.59 0.82
N THR A 70 0.88 15.19 0.19
CA THR A 70 0.95 14.10 -0.77
C THR A 70 0.48 12.78 -0.13
N LEU A 71 1.00 12.43 1.05
CA LEU A 71 0.63 11.21 1.78
C LEU A 71 -0.85 11.17 2.17
N LYS A 72 -1.41 12.27 2.70
CA LYS A 72 -2.83 12.35 3.07
C LYS A 72 -3.73 12.16 1.87
N PHE A 73 -3.43 12.87 0.77
CA PHE A 73 -4.14 12.69 -0.49
C PHE A 73 -4.09 11.22 -0.92
N PHE A 74 -2.94 10.57 -0.79
CA PHE A 74 -2.75 9.17 -1.21
C PHE A 74 -3.57 8.18 -0.39
N GLN A 75 -3.63 8.38 0.93
CA GLN A 75 -4.39 7.52 1.83
C GLN A 75 -5.90 7.72 1.68
N THR A 76 -6.38 8.95 1.50
CA THR A 76 -7.80 9.22 1.30
C THR A 76 -8.32 8.60 0.00
N PHE A 77 -7.52 8.60 -1.06
CA PHE A 77 -7.87 7.89 -2.30
C PHE A 77 -7.79 6.36 -2.18
N ALA A 78 -7.01 5.81 -1.25
CA ALA A 78 -6.95 4.37 -1.01
C ALA A 78 -8.28 3.80 -0.45
N LEU A 79 -9.12 4.61 0.21
CA LEU A 79 -10.49 4.20 0.58
C LEU A 79 -11.36 3.85 -0.62
N LEU A 80 -11.14 4.53 -1.75
CA LEU A 80 -11.87 4.23 -3.00
C LEU A 80 -11.47 2.86 -3.56
N GLU A 81 -10.22 2.41 -3.34
CA GLU A 81 -9.73 1.10 -3.77
C GLU A 81 -10.48 -0.05 -3.08
N VAL A 82 -10.77 0.09 -1.78
CA VAL A 82 -11.46 -0.94 -0.97
C VAL A 82 -12.86 -1.23 -1.48
N ARG A 83 -13.56 -0.24 -2.04
CA ARG A 83 -14.92 -0.40 -2.60
C ARG A 83 -14.95 -1.07 -3.97
N ILE A 84 -13.81 -1.13 -4.66
CA ILE A 84 -13.74 -1.48 -6.09
C ILE A 84 -13.16 -2.89 -6.31
N VAL A 85 -12.41 -3.45 -5.36
CA VAL A 85 -11.73 -4.76 -5.51
C VAL A 85 -12.40 -5.85 -4.65
N PRO A 86 -13.12 -6.82 -5.26
CA PRO A 86 -13.93 -7.78 -4.51
C PRO A 86 -13.17 -8.94 -3.85
N THR A 87 -11.89 -9.18 -4.16
CA THR A 87 -11.24 -10.47 -3.84
C THR A 87 -10.73 -10.60 -2.40
N SER A 88 -10.57 -9.50 -1.63
CA SER A 88 -10.23 -9.55 -0.19
C SER A 88 -10.52 -8.21 0.52
N VAL A 89 -11.76 -7.73 0.41
CA VAL A 89 -12.20 -6.42 0.94
C VAL A 89 -11.84 -6.24 2.42
N LEU A 90 -11.94 -7.31 3.22
CA LEU A 90 -11.72 -7.24 4.67
C LEU A 90 -10.24 -7.04 5.02
N VAL A 91 -9.33 -7.83 4.42
CA VAL A 91 -7.89 -7.72 4.66
C VAL A 91 -7.33 -6.40 4.11
N THR A 92 -7.72 -6.04 2.89
CA THR A 92 -7.30 -4.78 2.27
C THR A 92 -7.86 -3.58 3.04
N GLY A 93 -9.11 -3.68 3.50
CA GLY A 93 -9.78 -2.67 4.31
C GLY A 93 -9.06 -2.43 5.63
N VAL A 94 -8.68 -3.47 6.36
CA VAL A 94 -7.93 -3.36 7.63
C VAL A 94 -6.54 -2.74 7.40
N GLN A 95 -5.86 -3.11 6.33
CA GLN A 95 -4.54 -2.54 6.01
C GLN A 95 -4.64 -1.05 5.65
N VAL A 96 -5.63 -0.66 4.85
CA VAL A 96 -5.85 0.74 4.45
C VAL A 96 -6.34 1.58 5.64
N SER A 97 -7.25 1.05 6.46
CA SER A 97 -7.76 1.75 7.64
C SER A 97 -6.66 2.01 8.67
N SER A 98 -5.76 1.04 8.90
CA SER A 98 -4.60 1.23 9.77
C SER A 98 -3.70 2.38 9.31
N ARG A 99 -3.43 2.48 8.01
CA ARG A 99 -2.60 3.57 7.47
C ARG A 99 -3.28 4.93 7.55
N ILE A 100 -4.57 4.99 7.28
CA ILE A 100 -5.35 6.22 7.44
C ILE A 100 -5.34 6.66 8.90
N PHE A 101 -5.52 5.73 9.83
CA PHE A 101 -5.41 5.99 11.26
C PHE A 101 -4.04 6.60 11.62
N MET A 102 -2.95 6.02 11.14
CA MET A 102 -1.60 6.54 11.37
C MET A 102 -1.37 7.94 10.78
N VAL A 103 -1.87 8.21 9.57
CA VAL A 103 -1.66 9.49 8.88
C VAL A 103 -2.55 10.60 9.44
N TRP A 104 -3.81 10.31 9.75
CA TRP A 104 -4.80 11.31 10.16
C TRP A 104 -4.94 11.45 11.67
N LEU A 105 -4.95 10.34 12.42
CA LEU A 105 -5.25 10.38 13.85
C LEU A 105 -3.99 10.48 14.73
N ILE A 106 -2.86 9.94 14.28
CA ILE A 106 -1.57 10.04 15.00
C ILE A 106 -0.77 11.23 14.49
N THR A 107 -0.23 11.13 13.28
CA THR A 107 0.80 12.06 12.80
C THR A 107 0.25 13.46 12.48
N HIS A 108 -1.00 13.59 12.05
CA HIS A 108 -1.61 14.90 11.84
C HIS A 108 -2.03 15.58 13.16
N SER A 109 -2.64 14.82 14.08
CA SER A 109 -3.12 15.35 15.37
C SER A 109 -1.97 15.75 16.30
N ILE A 110 -0.86 15.00 16.28
CA ILE A 110 0.27 15.19 17.20
C ILE A 110 1.46 15.71 16.41
N LYS A 111 1.49 17.01 16.12
CA LYS A 111 2.56 17.65 15.34
C LYS A 111 3.99 17.34 15.82
N PRO A 112 4.29 17.24 17.14
CA PRO A 112 5.63 16.91 17.61
C PRO A 112 6.16 15.55 17.09
N ILE A 113 5.27 14.56 16.91
CA ILE A 113 5.65 13.21 16.48
C ILE A 113 6.19 13.17 15.05
N GLN A 114 5.90 14.19 14.23
CA GLN A 114 6.27 14.22 12.82
C GLN A 114 7.78 14.24 12.57
N ASN A 115 8.58 14.58 13.58
CA ASN A 115 10.03 14.62 13.51
C ASN A 115 10.69 13.38 14.10
N GLU A 116 9.92 12.42 14.62
CA GLU A 116 10.46 11.18 15.17
C GLU A 116 11.00 10.27 14.06
N GLU A 117 12.07 9.54 14.38
CA GLU A 117 12.69 8.59 13.45
C GLU A 117 11.75 7.43 13.10
N SER A 118 10.86 7.07 14.03
CA SER A 118 9.82 6.06 13.81
C SER A 118 8.90 6.39 12.64
N VAL A 119 8.67 7.69 12.38
CA VAL A 119 7.86 8.15 11.26
C VAL A 119 8.55 7.89 9.93
N VAL A 120 9.86 8.12 9.86
CA VAL A 120 10.64 7.82 8.66
C VAL A 120 10.65 6.32 8.40
N LEU A 121 10.78 5.50 9.46
CA LEU A 121 10.85 4.05 9.37
C LEU A 121 9.62 3.46 8.68
N PHE A 122 8.40 3.77 9.17
CA PHE A 122 7.19 3.25 8.53
C PHE A 122 6.95 3.86 7.15
N LEU A 123 7.31 5.13 6.91
CA LEU A 123 7.14 5.77 5.60
C LEU A 123 7.99 5.11 4.51
N VAL A 124 9.25 4.82 4.81
CA VAL A 124 10.14 4.10 3.89
C VAL A 124 9.62 2.70 3.67
N ALA A 125 9.27 1.98 4.74
CA ALA A 125 8.73 0.62 4.65
C ALA A 125 7.46 0.56 3.79
N TRP A 126 6.51 1.47 4.01
CA TRP A 126 5.30 1.58 3.21
C TRP A 126 5.61 1.88 1.76
N THR A 127 6.49 2.86 1.50
CA THR A 127 6.79 3.28 0.12
C THR A 127 7.39 2.14 -0.69
N VAL A 128 8.38 1.41 -0.16
CA VAL A 128 8.99 0.28 -0.85
C VAL A 128 7.98 -0.87 -1.05
N THR A 129 7.15 -1.15 -0.04
CA THR A 129 6.10 -2.17 -0.11
C THR A 129 5.07 -1.85 -1.19
N GLU A 130 4.67 -0.59 -1.31
CA GLU A 130 3.68 -0.16 -2.30
C GLU A 130 4.24 -0.12 -3.72
N ILE A 131 5.48 0.37 -3.89
CA ILE A 131 6.15 0.36 -5.21
C ILE A 131 6.24 -1.08 -5.72
N THR A 132 6.67 -2.03 -4.90
CA THR A 132 6.78 -3.44 -5.31
C THR A 132 5.42 -4.08 -5.60
N ARG A 133 4.39 -3.78 -4.80
CA ARG A 133 3.02 -4.24 -5.01
C ARG A 133 2.44 -3.76 -6.33
N TYR A 134 2.46 -2.45 -6.57
CA TYR A 134 1.89 -1.88 -7.79
C TYR A 134 2.75 -2.17 -9.02
N SER A 135 4.08 -2.28 -8.89
CA SER A 135 4.93 -2.80 -9.98
C SER A 135 4.45 -4.17 -10.43
N PHE A 136 4.27 -5.10 -9.50
CA PHE A 136 3.77 -6.43 -9.83
C PHE A 136 2.44 -6.37 -10.59
N TYR A 137 1.50 -5.53 -10.13
CA TYR A 137 0.22 -5.38 -10.82
C TYR A 137 0.36 -4.78 -12.21
N THR A 138 1.14 -3.70 -12.37
CA THR A 138 1.39 -3.06 -13.67
C THR A 138 2.04 -4.02 -14.67
N PHE A 139 3.08 -4.74 -14.27
CA PHE A 139 3.76 -5.69 -15.15
C PHE A 139 2.93 -6.93 -15.44
N SER A 140 2.09 -7.38 -14.51
CA SER A 140 1.14 -8.46 -14.76
C SER A 140 0.05 -8.08 -15.76
N LEU A 141 -0.24 -6.79 -15.97
CA LEU A 141 -1.20 -6.33 -16.99
C LEU A 141 -0.61 -6.29 -18.39
N LEU A 142 0.71 -6.22 -18.49
CA LEU A 142 1.43 -6.13 -19.76
C LEU A 142 1.85 -7.52 -20.27
N ASP A 143 1.31 -8.60 -19.68
CA ASP A 143 1.64 -10.03 -19.89
C ASP A 143 3.13 -10.43 -19.80
N HIS A 144 4.02 -9.46 -19.59
CA HIS A 144 5.43 -9.64 -19.29
C HIS A 144 5.69 -9.37 -17.80
N LEU A 145 5.75 -10.40 -16.96
CA LEU A 145 6.09 -10.22 -15.55
C LEU A 145 7.57 -10.58 -15.31
N PRO A 146 8.47 -9.60 -15.13
CA PRO A 146 9.87 -9.89 -14.86
C PRO A 146 10.02 -10.71 -13.57
N TYR A 147 10.87 -11.74 -13.60
CA TYR A 147 11.14 -12.59 -12.44
C TYR A 147 11.58 -11.77 -11.22
N PHE A 148 12.41 -10.75 -11.42
CA PHE A 148 12.87 -9.87 -10.37
C PHE A 148 11.73 -9.19 -9.59
N ILE A 149 10.69 -8.71 -10.27
CA ILE A 149 9.57 -8.01 -9.63
C ILE A 149 8.71 -8.98 -8.83
N LYS A 150 8.48 -10.19 -9.38
CA LYS A 150 7.82 -11.28 -8.66
C LYS A 150 8.62 -11.66 -7.41
N TRP A 151 9.91 -11.88 -7.56
CA TRP A 151 10.81 -12.21 -6.45
C TRP A 151 10.85 -11.10 -5.39
N ALA A 152 10.96 -9.84 -5.78
CA ALA A 152 11.03 -8.69 -4.87
C ALA A 152 9.75 -8.60 -4.02
N ARG A 153 8.57 -8.72 -4.63
CA ARG A 153 7.29 -8.74 -3.91
C ARG A 153 7.23 -9.82 -2.83
N TYR A 154 7.72 -11.02 -3.13
CA TYR A 154 7.64 -12.19 -2.25
C TYR A 154 8.87 -12.39 -1.34
N ASN A 155 9.85 -11.50 -1.36
CA ASN A 155 10.98 -11.54 -0.41
C ASN A 155 11.09 -10.26 0.41
N PHE A 156 10.85 -9.08 -0.16
CA PHE A 156 10.92 -7.82 0.59
C PHE A 156 9.89 -7.74 1.71
N PHE A 157 8.73 -8.37 1.57
CA PHE A 157 7.73 -8.37 2.65
C PHE A 157 8.26 -9.01 3.94
N ILE A 158 9.24 -9.93 3.88
CA ILE A 158 9.80 -10.61 5.06
C ILE A 158 10.45 -9.59 6.00
N ILE A 159 11.11 -8.57 5.45
CA ILE A 159 11.81 -7.53 6.22
C ILE A 159 10.93 -6.29 6.38
N LEU A 160 10.32 -5.82 5.29
CA LEU A 160 9.56 -4.56 5.30
C LEU A 160 8.30 -4.63 6.16
N TYR A 161 7.69 -5.82 6.29
CA TYR A 161 6.45 -5.96 7.04
C TYR A 161 6.69 -5.81 8.56
N PRO A 162 7.65 -6.52 9.19
CA PRO A 162 8.04 -6.24 10.58
C PRO A 162 8.53 -4.80 10.79
N VAL A 163 9.34 -4.27 9.87
CA VAL A 163 9.90 -2.90 9.99
C VAL A 163 8.79 -1.85 9.95
N GLY A 164 7.81 -2.00 9.05
CA GLY A 164 6.66 -1.10 8.96
C GLY A 164 5.84 -1.10 10.24
N VAL A 165 5.53 -2.29 10.75
CA VAL A 165 4.74 -2.47 11.99
C VAL A 165 5.49 -1.94 13.21
N ALA A 166 6.79 -2.18 13.30
CA ALA A 166 7.62 -1.61 14.35
C ALA A 166 7.62 -0.07 14.30
N GLY A 167 7.75 0.52 13.10
CA GLY A 167 7.67 1.98 12.93
C GLY A 167 6.32 2.57 13.34
N GLU A 168 5.22 1.88 13.01
CA GLU A 168 3.87 2.28 13.43
C GLU A 168 3.71 2.23 14.95
N LEU A 169 4.06 1.10 15.58
CA LEU A 169 3.97 0.91 17.03
C LEU A 169 4.85 1.89 17.81
N LEU A 170 6.09 2.11 17.36
CA LEU A 170 6.99 3.09 17.97
C LEU A 170 6.44 4.51 17.88
N THR A 171 5.81 4.87 16.74
CA THR A 171 5.18 6.18 16.58
C THR A 171 3.97 6.34 17.49
N ILE A 172 3.13 5.30 17.65
CA ILE A 172 2.00 5.33 18.59
C ILE A 172 2.52 5.43 20.04
N TYR A 173 3.55 4.66 20.38
CA TYR A 173 4.17 4.69 21.71
C TYR A 173 4.73 6.08 22.06
N ALA A 174 5.47 6.70 21.14
CA ALA A 174 5.98 8.05 21.32
C ALA A 174 4.86 9.11 21.35
N ALA A 175 3.68 8.83 20.78
CA ALA A 175 2.49 9.68 20.87
C ALA A 175 1.76 9.61 22.22
N LEU A 176 1.82 8.48 22.94
CA LEU A 176 1.16 8.27 24.25
C LEU A 176 1.41 9.38 25.29
N PRO A 177 2.65 9.83 25.58
CA PRO A 177 2.90 10.87 26.56
C PRO A 177 2.27 12.22 26.17
N TYR A 178 2.18 12.53 24.87
CA TYR A 178 1.55 13.75 24.38
C TYR A 178 0.02 13.69 24.53
N VAL A 179 -0.59 12.54 24.24
CA VAL A 179 -2.04 12.34 24.42
C VAL A 179 -2.42 12.42 25.90
N LYS A 180 -1.63 11.78 26.79
CA LYS A 180 -1.87 11.82 28.24
C LYS A 180 -1.79 13.24 28.81
N LYS A 181 -0.86 14.06 28.31
CA LYS A 181 -0.69 15.46 28.75
C LYS A 181 -1.77 16.40 28.23
N THR A 182 -2.19 16.22 26.99
CA THR A 182 -3.12 17.15 26.33
C THR A 182 -4.60 16.76 26.52
N GLY A 183 -4.89 15.50 26.88
CA GLY A 183 -6.26 14.99 26.97
C GLY A 183 -7.01 15.02 25.64
N MET A 184 -6.30 15.16 24.50
CA MET A 184 -6.91 15.31 23.18
C MET A 184 -7.82 14.12 22.86
N PHE A 185 -8.98 14.42 22.28
CA PHE A 185 -10.04 13.46 21.92
C PHE A 185 -10.62 12.65 23.10
N SER A 186 -10.41 13.07 24.34
CA SER A 186 -11.02 12.44 25.51
C SER A 186 -12.35 13.12 25.85
N ILE A 187 -13.46 12.40 25.73
CA ILE A 187 -14.79 12.91 26.11
C ILE A 187 -15.11 12.37 27.51
N ARG A 188 -15.01 13.24 28.51
CA ARG A 188 -15.42 12.94 29.88
C ARG A 188 -16.88 13.36 30.04
N LEU A 189 -17.80 12.40 30.13
CA LEU A 189 -19.21 12.71 30.42
C LEU A 189 -19.45 12.75 31.93
N PRO A 190 -20.25 13.71 32.45
CA PRO A 190 -20.66 13.76 33.85
C PRO A 190 -21.88 12.86 34.10
N ASN A 191 -21.79 11.55 33.81
CA ASN A 191 -22.94 10.65 34.01
C ASN A 191 -22.56 9.31 34.67
N LYS A 192 -23.52 8.79 35.45
CA LYS A 192 -23.46 7.61 36.34
C LYS A 192 -23.18 6.28 35.62
N TYR A 193 -23.31 6.23 34.30
CA TYR A 193 -22.95 5.11 33.44
C TYR A 193 -21.64 5.43 32.70
N ASN A 194 -20.54 4.99 33.32
CA ASN A 194 -19.17 5.47 33.12
C ASN A 194 -18.51 5.06 31.79
N VAL A 195 -19.10 5.38 30.64
CA VAL A 195 -18.42 5.26 29.34
C VAL A 195 -17.84 6.62 28.97
N SER A 196 -16.67 6.94 29.53
CA SER A 196 -15.84 8.04 29.05
C SER A 196 -14.89 7.50 27.99
N PHE A 197 -14.96 8.02 26.76
CA PHE A 197 -14.00 7.65 25.73
C PHE A 197 -12.68 8.37 26.01
N ASP A 198 -11.65 7.60 26.33
CA ASP A 198 -10.31 8.12 26.56
C ASP A 198 -9.38 7.63 25.45
N TYR A 199 -8.87 8.60 24.69
CA TYR A 199 -8.04 8.36 23.52
C TYR A 199 -6.74 7.62 23.89
N TYR A 200 -6.22 7.80 25.11
CA TYR A 200 -5.04 7.08 25.59
C TYR A 200 -5.26 5.56 25.64
N TYR A 201 -6.38 5.12 26.22
CA TYR A 201 -6.72 3.70 26.28
C TYR A 201 -7.06 3.14 24.89
N PHE A 202 -7.69 3.94 24.04
CA PHE A 202 -7.91 3.55 22.64
C PHE A 202 -6.61 3.28 21.88
N LEU A 203 -5.56 4.10 22.08
CA LEU A 203 -4.24 3.85 21.50
C LEU A 203 -3.59 2.57 22.05
N LEU A 204 -3.72 2.30 23.35
CA LEU A 204 -3.21 1.05 23.95
C LEU A 204 -3.92 -0.18 23.40
N ILE A 205 -5.24 -0.15 23.28
CA ILE A 205 -6.02 -1.24 22.66
C ILE A 205 -5.60 -1.41 21.19
N THR A 206 -5.39 -0.32 20.47
CA THR A 206 -4.89 -0.35 19.09
C THR A 206 -3.54 -1.07 19.03
N MET A 207 -2.57 -0.70 19.88
CA MET A 207 -1.28 -1.39 19.96
C MET A 207 -1.44 -2.88 20.30
N ALA A 208 -2.31 -3.22 21.24
CA ALA A 208 -2.59 -4.61 21.60
C ALA A 208 -3.19 -5.41 20.44
N SER A 209 -4.01 -4.78 19.59
CA SER A 209 -4.61 -5.43 18.42
C SER A 209 -3.59 -5.87 17.37
N TYR A 210 -2.39 -5.29 17.34
CA TYR A 210 -1.33 -5.74 16.44
C TYR A 210 -0.83 -7.15 16.80
N ILE A 211 -0.91 -7.57 18.07
CA ILE A 211 -0.44 -8.89 18.52
C ILE A 211 -1.17 -10.04 17.81
N PRO A 212 -2.52 -10.09 17.75
CA PRO A 212 -3.23 -11.11 16.98
C PRO A 212 -3.24 -10.84 15.46
N LEU A 213 -3.33 -9.57 15.03
CA LEU A 213 -3.50 -9.24 13.61
C LEU A 213 -2.21 -9.44 12.80
N PHE A 214 -1.05 -9.13 13.38
CA PHE A 214 0.24 -9.20 12.69
C PHE A 214 0.60 -10.63 12.25
N PRO A 215 0.61 -11.65 13.13
CA PRO A 215 0.96 -13.01 12.71
C PRO A 215 -0.02 -13.55 11.67
N GLN A 216 -1.31 -13.29 11.82
CA GLN A 216 -2.33 -13.78 10.88
C GLN A 216 -2.09 -13.26 9.46
N LEU A 217 -1.85 -11.96 9.30
CA LEU A 217 -1.55 -11.33 8.01
C LEU A 217 -0.19 -11.76 7.46
N TYR A 218 0.81 -11.88 8.32
CA TYR A 218 2.16 -12.30 7.93
C TYR A 218 2.18 -13.75 7.43
N PHE A 219 1.54 -14.68 8.16
CA PHE A 219 1.42 -16.07 7.73
C PHE A 219 0.60 -16.21 6.45
N HIS A 220 -0.42 -15.38 6.24
CA HIS A 220 -1.16 -15.35 4.98
C HIS A 220 -0.24 -15.02 3.80
N MET A 221 0.63 -14.01 3.92
CA MET A 221 1.62 -13.66 2.89
C MET A 221 2.67 -14.77 2.68
N LEU A 222 3.11 -15.45 3.74
CA LEU A 222 4.00 -16.61 3.62
C LEU A 222 3.37 -17.78 2.87
N ARG A 223 2.07 -18.04 3.11
CA ARG A 223 1.31 -19.05 2.34
C ARG A 223 1.21 -18.64 0.87
N GLN A 224 0.92 -17.38 0.57
CA GLN A 224 0.90 -16.87 -0.80
C GLN A 224 2.27 -17.01 -1.49
N ARG A 225 3.36 -16.70 -0.78
CA ARG A 225 4.73 -16.92 -1.26
C ARG A 225 4.96 -18.38 -1.64
N ARG A 226 4.60 -19.32 -0.77
CA ARG A 226 4.77 -20.76 -1.04
C ARG A 226 3.98 -21.19 -2.29
N LYS A 227 2.74 -20.73 -2.43
CA LYS A 227 1.91 -21.05 -3.59
C LYS A 227 2.48 -20.52 -4.91
N VAL A 228 2.97 -19.28 -4.92
CA VAL A 228 3.38 -18.61 -6.17
C VAL A 228 4.83 -18.89 -6.56
N LEU A 229 5.74 -19.03 -5.59
CA LEU A 229 7.16 -19.29 -5.86
C LEU A 229 7.53 -20.77 -5.83
N HIS A 230 6.83 -21.58 -5.02
CA HIS A 230 7.14 -23.01 -4.88
C HIS A 230 6.05 -23.93 -5.44
N GLY A 231 5.04 -23.35 -6.12
CA GLY A 231 4.02 -24.06 -6.90
C GLY A 231 3.68 -25.43 -6.37
N GLU A 232 2.97 -25.51 -5.23
CA GLU A 232 2.44 -26.77 -4.69
C GLU A 232 3.37 -28.00 -4.83
N VAL A 233 4.35 -28.15 -3.93
CA VAL A 233 4.71 -29.51 -3.50
C VAL A 233 3.54 -29.97 -2.63
N ILE A 234 2.47 -30.48 -3.27
CA ILE A 234 1.56 -31.40 -2.60
C ILE A 234 2.43 -32.62 -2.35
N VAL A 235 2.87 -32.80 -1.11
CA VAL A 235 3.37 -34.09 -0.66
C VAL A 235 2.15 -35.00 -0.76
N GLU A 236 2.14 -35.83 -1.80
CA GLU A 236 1.26 -36.99 -1.90
C GLU A 236 1.43 -37.74 -0.57
N LYS A 237 0.36 -37.71 0.21
CA LYS A 237 0.32 -38.41 1.48
C LYS A 237 0.03 -39.85 1.07
N ASP A 238 1.10 -40.62 0.89
CA ASP A 238 1.05 -42.08 0.75
C ASP A 238 0.38 -42.63 2.02
N ASP A 239 -0.92 -42.85 1.97
CA ASP A 239 -1.70 -43.67 2.90
C ASP A 239 -2.47 -44.73 2.07
#